data_AF-A0A355S0A3-F1
#
_entry.id   AF-A0A355S0A3-F1
#
_cell.length_a   1.000
_cell.length_b   1.000
_cell.length_c   1.000
_cell.angle_alpha   90.00
_cell.angle_beta   90.00
_cell.angle_gamma   90.00
#
_symmetry.space_group_name_H-M   'P 1'
#
loop_
_entity.id
_entity.type
_entity.pdbx_description
1 polymer ?
#
loop_
_entity_poly.entity_id
_entity_poly.type
_entity_poly.pdbx_seq_one_letter_code
_entity_poly.pdbx_strand_id
1 'polypeptide(L)'
;IFAQYLGELTEDMIIKTRTGFKDTAIWNKLYEFQKDGVMGAIDKIEKYNGCIIADSVGLGKTFTALAIIKYYELRNDRVLVLVPKRLRDNWTIYTQNDRRNIFAQDRFNYDVLNHTDLSRTSGYSGEINLSTVNWSNYDLVVIDESHNFRNNPPVKGRTTRYERLMNDIIKSGVKTKVLMLSATPVNNRMNDIKNQIAFITEGHDDAFKDSGLSSIENTLRKAQAVYNKWIWLPEGARTTDCFVEMMDGDYFKLLDTITIARSRKHIEKYYNMDEIGRFPKRLTPINKYPKIDVMEEFPPIGKINKLIKRLSLCVYSPLGYLLPEKRMEYEKKYDVAVGANQSVFRQIDREQSLVGLMRVGILKRLESSINSFALTVEKITNKIKDTIKMIYEGRFTYDPEMNINDMDMDDSEFDNLMFGNNVKVLLQDMDIIKWREDLEHDMKILDMILVEAKKITPDRDGKLIELCSMVREKINQPINKDNRKIIIFTAFADTAKYLYENLSGKLRENHIYTALVTGSGDNKSTLPI
;
A
#
# COMPACT_ATOMS: atom_id res chain seq x y z
N ILE A 1 15.66 -20.85 21.48
CA ILE A 1 15.02 -21.85 20.60
C ILE A 1 15.52 -21.73 19.16
N PHE A 2 15.59 -20.52 18.56
CA PHE A 2 16.21 -20.32 17.22
C PHE A 2 17.71 -20.71 17.12
N ALA A 3 18.53 -20.45 18.14
CA ALA A 3 19.96 -20.78 18.11
C ALA A 3 20.27 -22.29 18.12
N GLN A 4 19.35 -23.12 18.62
CA GLN A 4 19.55 -24.58 18.65
C GLN A 4 19.21 -25.27 17.31
N TYR A 5 18.41 -24.63 16.46
CA TYR A 5 18.09 -25.17 15.13
C TYR A 5 19.11 -24.78 14.05
N LEU A 6 19.86 -23.70 14.25
CA LEU A 6 20.94 -23.30 13.33
C LEU A 6 22.13 -24.27 13.35
N GLY A 7 22.35 -24.97 14.47
CA GLY A 7 23.48 -25.88 14.65
C GLY A 7 23.35 -27.26 13.99
N GLU A 8 22.13 -27.68 13.62
CA GLU A 8 21.87 -28.98 12.96
C GLU A 8 21.58 -28.85 11.44
N LEU A 9 21.69 -27.64 10.88
CA LEU A 9 21.59 -27.39 9.44
C LEU A 9 22.94 -27.69 8.80
N THR A 10 23.11 -28.90 8.28
CA THR A 10 24.26 -29.19 7.41
C THR A 10 24.17 -28.28 6.18
N GLU A 11 25.07 -27.29 6.11
CA GLU A 11 25.19 -26.34 4.98
C GLU A 11 25.23 -27.05 3.61
N ASP A 12 25.72 -28.28 3.59
CA ASP A 12 25.84 -29.15 2.41
C ASP A 12 24.52 -29.73 1.89
N MET A 13 23.45 -29.79 2.70
CA MET A 13 22.13 -30.26 2.23
C MET A 13 21.32 -29.15 1.54
N ILE A 14 21.50 -27.89 1.96
CA ILE A 14 20.68 -26.77 1.47
C ILE A 14 21.28 -26.18 0.18
N ILE A 15 22.61 -26.07 0.11
CA ILE A 15 23.31 -25.59 -1.07
C ILE A 15 23.85 -26.81 -1.79
N LYS A 16 23.31 -27.14 -2.97
CA LYS A 16 24.07 -27.94 -3.94
C LYS A 16 25.33 -27.13 -4.27
N THR A 17 26.44 -27.46 -3.64
CA THR A 17 27.72 -26.72 -3.48
C THR A 17 28.43 -26.33 -4.80
N ARG A 18 27.78 -26.53 -5.96
CA ARG A 18 28.34 -26.36 -7.31
C ARG A 18 27.94 -25.06 -8.03
N THR A 19 27.10 -24.19 -7.45
CA THR A 19 26.58 -23.00 -8.15
C THR A 19 27.45 -21.74 -8.03
N GLY A 20 28.49 -21.71 -7.18
CA GLY A 20 29.31 -20.50 -6.95
C GLY A 20 28.55 -19.34 -6.31
N PHE A 21 27.36 -19.62 -5.72
CA PHE A 21 26.48 -18.60 -5.16
C PHE A 21 27.16 -17.74 -4.06
N LYS A 22 27.97 -18.37 -3.19
CA LYS A 22 28.69 -17.68 -2.11
C LYS A 22 29.81 -16.75 -2.64
N ASP A 23 30.18 -16.85 -3.92
CA ASP A 23 31.21 -16.00 -4.53
C ASP A 23 30.63 -14.73 -5.18
N THR A 24 29.30 -14.60 -5.23
CA THR A 24 28.62 -13.46 -5.87
C THR A 24 28.82 -12.15 -5.12
N ALA A 25 28.77 -11.02 -5.85
CA ALA A 25 28.95 -9.70 -5.26
C ALA A 25 27.82 -9.38 -4.26
N ILE A 26 26.59 -9.79 -4.57
CA ILE A 26 25.44 -9.65 -3.68
C ILE A 26 25.65 -10.40 -2.36
N TRP A 27 26.07 -11.66 -2.39
CA TRP A 27 26.31 -12.46 -1.18
C TRP A 27 27.37 -11.84 -0.28
N ASN A 28 28.48 -11.41 -0.89
CA ASN A 28 29.60 -10.81 -0.17
C ASN A 28 29.28 -9.44 0.43
N LYS A 29 28.22 -8.78 -0.05
CA LYS A 29 27.76 -7.49 0.49
C LYS A 29 26.85 -7.63 1.72
N LEU A 30 26.27 -8.80 1.95
CA LEU A 30 25.32 -9.03 3.03
C LEU A 30 25.98 -9.07 4.40
N TYR A 31 25.30 -8.52 5.40
CA TYR A 31 25.61 -8.77 6.81
C TYR A 31 25.32 -10.24 7.18
N GLU A 32 25.95 -10.73 8.26
CA GLU A 32 25.78 -12.11 8.73
C GLU A 32 24.30 -12.48 8.93
N PHE A 33 23.53 -11.65 9.64
CA PHE A 33 22.10 -11.89 9.80
C PHE A 33 21.38 -11.94 8.45
N GLN A 34 21.75 -11.12 7.46
CA GLN A 34 21.10 -11.19 6.16
C GLN A 34 21.42 -12.52 5.46
N LYS A 35 22.66 -13.01 5.55
CA LYS A 35 23.06 -14.33 5.03
C LYS A 35 22.24 -15.46 5.66
N ASP A 36 22.08 -15.46 6.99
CA ASP A 36 21.20 -16.43 7.67
C ASP A 36 19.75 -16.35 7.18
N GLY A 37 19.28 -15.12 6.92
CA GLY A 37 17.95 -14.89 6.39
C GLY A 37 17.76 -15.45 4.98
N VAL A 38 18.77 -15.30 4.11
CA VAL A 38 18.79 -15.89 2.77
C VAL A 38 18.74 -17.40 2.86
N MET A 39 19.59 -18.01 3.68
CA MET A 39 19.66 -19.46 3.85
C MET A 39 18.36 -20.05 4.38
N GLY A 40 17.80 -19.44 5.43
CA GLY A 40 16.51 -19.85 5.96
C GLY A 40 15.38 -19.68 4.96
N ALA A 41 15.41 -18.61 4.14
CA ALA A 41 14.37 -18.38 3.14
C ALA A 41 14.42 -19.42 2.03
N ILE A 42 15.61 -19.75 1.54
CA ILE A 42 15.82 -20.81 0.54
C ILE A 42 15.32 -22.15 1.09
N ASP A 43 15.69 -22.52 2.32
CA ASP A 43 15.23 -23.77 2.96
C ASP A 43 13.69 -23.84 3.03
N LYS A 44 13.05 -22.75 3.44
CA LYS A 44 11.58 -22.66 3.50
C LYS A 44 10.95 -22.75 2.12
N ILE A 45 11.50 -22.05 1.13
CA ILE A 45 10.97 -22.11 -0.23
C ILE A 45 11.10 -23.53 -0.79
N GLU A 46 12.22 -24.21 -0.59
CA GLU A 46 12.42 -25.57 -1.10
C GLU A 46 11.51 -26.59 -0.38
N LYS A 47 11.24 -26.42 0.92
CA LYS A 47 10.36 -27.31 1.70
C LYS A 47 8.87 -27.04 1.50
N TYR A 48 8.47 -25.77 1.46
CA TYR A 48 7.08 -25.33 1.56
C TYR A 48 6.57 -24.60 0.33
N ASN A 49 7.39 -24.52 -0.72
CA ASN A 49 7.10 -23.77 -1.96
C ASN A 49 6.96 -22.25 -1.79
N GLY A 50 7.31 -21.71 -0.61
CA GLY A 50 7.35 -20.26 -0.44
C GLY A 50 7.84 -19.78 0.92
N CYS A 51 8.11 -18.48 0.98
CA CYS A 51 8.56 -17.81 2.19
C CYS A 51 8.10 -16.35 2.24
N ILE A 52 7.80 -15.86 3.44
CA ILE A 52 7.51 -14.45 3.74
C ILE A 52 8.70 -13.87 4.51
N ILE A 53 9.41 -12.92 3.91
CA ILE A 53 10.42 -12.12 4.63
C ILE A 53 9.73 -10.92 5.25
N ALA A 54 9.57 -11.00 6.57
CA ALA A 54 8.90 -10.04 7.44
C ALA A 54 9.87 -9.20 8.30
N ASP A 55 11.13 -9.07 7.86
CA ASP A 55 12.13 -8.26 8.56
C ASP A 55 11.72 -6.78 8.67
N SER A 56 12.06 -6.16 9.80
CA SER A 56 11.78 -4.75 10.07
C SER A 56 12.28 -3.80 8.96
N VAL A 57 11.62 -2.66 8.82
CA VAL A 57 12.00 -1.64 7.82
C VAL A 57 13.45 -1.18 8.05
N GLY A 58 14.21 -1.13 6.96
CA GLY A 58 15.62 -0.73 6.95
C GLY A 58 16.63 -1.86 7.18
N LEU A 59 16.20 -3.12 7.35
CA LEU A 59 17.10 -4.27 7.47
C LEU A 59 17.58 -4.84 6.13
N GLY A 60 17.26 -4.20 5.01
CA GLY A 60 17.76 -4.59 3.68
C GLY A 60 17.05 -5.78 3.03
N LYS A 61 15.72 -5.90 3.19
CA LYS A 61 14.91 -6.96 2.55
C LYS A 61 15.15 -7.11 1.05
N THR A 62 15.32 -6.00 0.33
CA THR A 62 15.65 -6.03 -1.11
C THR A 62 16.97 -6.73 -1.37
N PHE A 63 18.00 -6.53 -0.55
CA PHE A 63 19.30 -7.18 -0.73
C PHE A 63 19.21 -8.69 -0.41
N THR A 64 18.49 -9.05 0.66
CA THR A 64 18.17 -10.45 0.96
C THR A 64 17.43 -11.11 -0.21
N ALA A 65 16.44 -10.43 -0.78
CA ALA A 65 15.69 -10.92 -1.93
C ALA A 65 16.56 -11.05 -3.19
N LEU A 66 17.41 -10.06 -3.51
CA LEU A 66 18.36 -10.14 -4.63
C LEU A 66 19.30 -11.34 -4.49
N ALA A 67 19.78 -11.64 -3.29
CA ALA A 67 20.59 -12.83 -3.07
C ALA A 67 19.81 -14.12 -3.33
N ILE A 68 18.55 -14.20 -2.87
CA ILE A 68 17.67 -15.34 -3.16
C ILE A 68 17.42 -15.47 -4.67
N ILE A 69 17.08 -14.36 -5.34
CA ILE A 69 16.90 -14.31 -6.80
C ILE A 69 18.15 -14.85 -7.50
N LYS A 70 19.34 -14.39 -7.09
CA LYS A 70 20.59 -14.83 -7.70
C LYS A 70 20.82 -16.33 -7.54
N TYR A 71 20.48 -16.89 -6.38
CA TYR A 71 20.56 -18.33 -6.14
C TYR A 71 19.70 -19.14 -7.13
N TYR A 72 18.47 -18.70 -7.41
CA TYR A 72 17.58 -19.34 -8.37
C TYR A 72 18.03 -19.09 -9.83
N GLU A 73 18.45 -17.88 -10.19
CA GLU A 73 19.00 -17.60 -11.53
C GLU A 73 20.22 -18.46 -11.87
N LEU A 74 21.11 -18.72 -10.91
CA LEU A 74 22.27 -19.61 -11.08
C LEU A 74 21.88 -21.09 -11.34
N ARG A 75 20.62 -21.44 -11.09
CA ARG A 75 20.03 -22.75 -11.40
C ARG A 75 19.23 -22.75 -12.71
N ASN A 76 19.31 -21.64 -13.47
CA ASN A 76 18.53 -21.36 -14.69
C ASN A 76 17.02 -21.24 -14.45
N ASP A 77 16.60 -20.95 -13.21
CA ASP A 77 15.21 -20.69 -12.88
C ASP A 77 14.82 -19.29 -13.38
N ARG A 78 13.64 -19.15 -13.99
CA ARG A 78 13.09 -17.86 -14.44
C ARG A 78 12.43 -17.14 -13.28
N VAL A 79 12.83 -15.89 -13.07
CA VAL A 79 12.37 -15.10 -11.92
C VAL A 79 11.53 -13.90 -12.36
N LEU A 80 10.35 -13.76 -11.77
CA LEU A 80 9.49 -12.59 -11.89
C LEU A 80 9.49 -11.78 -10.59
N VAL A 81 9.72 -10.48 -10.69
CA VAL A 81 9.60 -9.54 -9.57
C VAL A 81 8.37 -8.64 -9.79
N LEU A 82 7.40 -8.76 -8.89
CA LEU A 82 6.17 -7.98 -8.83
C LEU A 82 6.27 -6.88 -7.78
N VAL A 83 6.24 -5.62 -8.22
CA VAL A 83 6.49 -4.45 -7.36
C VAL A 83 5.42 -3.37 -7.51
N PRO A 84 5.22 -2.51 -6.50
CA PRO A 84 4.50 -1.26 -6.70
C PRO A 84 5.22 -0.39 -7.75
N LYS A 85 4.47 0.31 -8.60
CA LYS A 85 5.04 1.16 -9.66
C LYS A 85 6.11 2.14 -9.15
N ARG A 86 5.91 2.69 -7.94
CA ARG A 86 6.83 3.64 -7.29
C ARG A 86 8.17 3.02 -6.88
N LEU A 87 8.25 1.69 -6.75
CA LEU A 87 9.47 0.97 -6.37
C LEU A 87 10.15 0.32 -7.57
N ARG A 88 9.58 0.40 -8.78
CA ARG A 88 10.10 -0.25 -9.98
C ARG A 88 11.58 0.06 -10.22
N ASP A 89 11.96 1.33 -10.17
CA ASP A 89 13.33 1.77 -10.46
C ASP A 89 14.34 1.22 -9.45
N ASN A 90 13.92 0.97 -8.21
CA ASN A 90 14.76 0.34 -7.19
C ASN A 90 15.08 -1.12 -7.53
N TRP A 91 14.29 -1.77 -8.38
CA TRP A 91 14.50 -3.15 -8.81
C TRP A 91 15.12 -3.23 -10.20
N THR A 92 14.71 -2.40 -11.15
CA THR A 92 15.28 -2.42 -12.51
C THR A 92 16.71 -1.93 -12.57
N ILE A 93 17.17 -1.13 -11.61
CA ILE A 93 18.57 -0.68 -11.59
C ILE A 93 19.58 -1.83 -11.56
N TYR A 94 19.24 -2.96 -10.93
CA TYR A 94 20.16 -4.10 -10.80
C TYR A 94 20.24 -4.97 -12.06
N THR A 95 19.27 -4.87 -12.97
CA THR A 95 19.28 -5.55 -14.28
C THR A 95 19.89 -4.67 -15.38
N GLN A 96 20.14 -3.39 -15.10
CA GLN A 96 20.69 -2.44 -16.04
C GLN A 96 22.22 -2.34 -15.97
N ASN A 97 22.83 -2.03 -17.11
CA ASN A 97 24.24 -1.65 -17.20
C ASN A 97 24.43 -0.17 -16.82
N ASP A 98 24.22 0.13 -15.54
CA ASP A 98 24.28 1.49 -14.97
C ASP A 98 25.37 1.57 -13.89
N ARG A 99 26.06 2.71 -13.77
CA ARG A 99 27.10 2.93 -12.75
C ARG A 99 26.57 2.89 -11.31
N ARG A 100 25.28 3.15 -11.12
CA ARG A 100 24.58 3.05 -9.83
C ARG A 100 24.29 1.59 -9.45
N ASN A 101 24.35 0.66 -10.41
CA ASN A 101 24.22 -0.76 -10.15
C ASN A 101 25.49 -1.31 -9.49
N ILE A 102 25.49 -1.36 -8.15
CA ILE A 102 26.60 -1.88 -7.36
C ILE A 102 26.84 -3.39 -7.55
N PHE A 103 25.92 -4.10 -8.21
CA PHE A 103 25.99 -5.55 -8.47
C PHE A 103 26.04 -5.86 -9.97
N ALA A 104 26.52 -4.93 -10.81
CA ALA A 104 26.59 -5.13 -12.26
C ALA A 104 27.37 -6.40 -12.67
N GLN A 105 28.33 -6.84 -11.86
CA GLN A 105 29.10 -8.08 -12.08
C GLN A 105 28.23 -9.34 -11.95
N ASP A 106 27.19 -9.31 -11.11
CA ASP A 106 26.28 -10.44 -10.92
C ASP A 106 25.30 -10.60 -12.09
N ARG A 107 25.15 -9.60 -12.96
CA ARG A 107 24.34 -9.65 -14.20
C ARG A 107 22.94 -10.24 -13.97
N PHE A 108 22.15 -9.60 -13.10
CA PHE A 108 20.76 -9.99 -12.86
C PHE A 108 19.94 -9.91 -14.15
N ASN A 109 19.06 -10.89 -14.35
CA ASN A 109 18.24 -11.07 -15.54
C ASN A 109 16.79 -11.47 -15.20
N TYR A 110 16.27 -11.01 -14.06
CA TYR A 110 14.88 -11.20 -13.68
C TYR A 110 13.97 -10.18 -14.37
N ASP A 111 12.72 -10.58 -14.61
CA ASP A 111 11.70 -9.70 -15.16
C ASP A 111 11.07 -8.86 -14.06
N VAL A 112 10.79 -7.57 -14.34
CA VAL A 112 10.12 -6.67 -13.39
C VAL A 112 8.79 -6.22 -13.96
N LEU A 113 7.69 -6.53 -13.28
CA LEU A 113 6.34 -6.07 -13.61
C LEU A 113 5.72 -5.36 -12.40
N ASN A 114 4.80 -4.44 -12.66
CA ASN A 114 4.11 -3.71 -11.60
C ASN A 114 2.89 -4.51 -11.12
N HIS A 115 2.48 -4.34 -9.86
CA HIS A 115 1.24 -4.95 -9.35
C HIS A 115 0.01 -4.62 -10.20
N THR A 116 -0.05 -3.41 -10.77
CA THR A 116 -1.14 -2.96 -11.64
C THR A 116 -1.16 -3.66 -13.00
N ASP A 117 -0.05 -4.27 -13.43
CA ASP A 117 0.03 -4.98 -14.71
C ASP A 117 -0.76 -6.30 -14.70
N LEU A 118 -0.98 -6.88 -13.51
CA LEU A 118 -1.88 -8.02 -13.34
C LEU A 118 -3.34 -7.69 -13.69
N SER A 119 -3.73 -6.41 -13.70
CA SER A 119 -5.07 -6.00 -14.15
C SER A 119 -5.14 -5.69 -15.65
N ARG A 120 -4.03 -5.75 -16.39
CA ARG A 120 -3.91 -5.30 -17.78
C ARG A 120 -3.64 -6.47 -18.71
N THR A 121 -4.39 -6.57 -19.81
CA THR A 121 -4.19 -7.61 -20.84
C THR A 121 -3.35 -7.13 -22.03
N SER A 122 -3.04 -5.84 -22.10
CA SER A 122 -2.28 -5.22 -23.20
C SER A 122 -1.43 -4.03 -22.75
N GLY A 123 -0.55 -3.60 -23.66
CA GLY A 123 0.42 -2.54 -23.44
C GLY A 123 1.71 -3.04 -22.82
N TYR A 124 2.54 -2.11 -22.34
CA TYR A 124 3.89 -2.42 -21.89
C TYR A 124 4.07 -2.14 -20.40
N SER A 125 5.06 -2.84 -19.81
CA SER A 125 5.63 -2.55 -18.50
C SER A 125 7.15 -2.54 -18.62
N GLY A 126 7.73 -1.34 -18.72
CA GLY A 126 9.06 -1.19 -19.30
C GLY A 126 9.07 -1.74 -20.73
N GLU A 127 10.00 -2.64 -21.03
CA GLU A 127 10.13 -3.27 -22.35
C GLU A 127 9.25 -4.52 -22.53
N ILE A 128 8.59 -5.00 -21.47
CA ILE A 128 7.82 -6.25 -21.51
C ILE A 128 6.41 -5.98 -22.06
N ASN A 129 6.05 -6.65 -23.16
CA ASN A 129 4.71 -6.57 -23.74
C ASN A 129 3.74 -7.53 -23.02
N LEU A 130 2.76 -6.96 -22.29
CA LEU A 130 1.80 -7.71 -21.47
C LEU A 130 0.88 -8.63 -22.26
N SER A 131 0.68 -8.38 -23.57
CA SER A 131 -0.16 -9.27 -24.40
C SER A 131 0.56 -10.57 -24.79
N THR A 132 1.88 -10.62 -24.66
CA THR A 132 2.71 -11.78 -25.05
C THR A 132 3.50 -12.38 -23.90
N VAL A 133 3.34 -11.88 -22.66
CA VAL A 133 3.99 -12.46 -21.49
C VAL A 133 3.49 -13.89 -21.28
N ASN A 134 4.43 -14.82 -21.17
CA ASN A 134 4.15 -16.18 -20.75
C ASN A 134 4.20 -16.28 -19.21
N TRP A 135 3.06 -16.04 -18.57
CA TRP A 135 2.93 -15.97 -17.11
C TRP A 135 3.23 -17.30 -16.39
N SER A 136 3.05 -18.43 -17.06
CA SER A 136 3.17 -19.77 -16.50
C SER A 136 4.59 -20.37 -16.54
N ASN A 137 5.57 -19.57 -16.98
CA ASN A 137 6.95 -19.99 -17.19
C ASN A 137 7.94 -19.28 -16.25
N TYR A 138 7.48 -18.91 -15.05
CA TYR A 138 8.33 -18.38 -13.99
C TYR A 138 8.44 -19.41 -12.88
N ASP A 139 9.66 -19.79 -12.52
CA ASP A 139 9.95 -20.77 -11.47
C ASP A 139 9.93 -20.13 -10.07
N LEU A 140 10.20 -18.83 -9.98
CA LEU A 140 10.12 -18.02 -8.76
C LEU A 140 9.40 -16.70 -9.02
N VAL A 141 8.44 -16.38 -8.16
CA VAL A 141 7.82 -15.05 -8.12
C VAL A 141 8.17 -14.36 -6.81
N VAL A 142 8.79 -13.19 -6.92
CA VAL A 142 9.07 -12.29 -5.80
C VAL A 142 8.03 -11.19 -5.78
N ILE A 143 7.27 -11.06 -4.68
CA ILE A 143 6.24 -10.05 -4.51
C ILE A 143 6.71 -9.06 -3.46
N ASP A 144 7.16 -7.89 -3.90
CA ASP A 144 7.48 -6.77 -3.01
C ASP A 144 6.19 -6.08 -2.55
N GLU A 145 6.18 -5.59 -1.32
CA GLU A 145 4.99 -5.06 -0.65
C GLU A 145 3.75 -5.96 -0.81
N SER A 146 3.93 -7.26 -0.51
CA SER A 146 2.93 -8.31 -0.71
C SER A 146 1.60 -8.09 0.04
N HIS A 147 1.58 -7.15 1.00
CA HIS A 147 0.37 -6.73 1.70
C HIS A 147 -0.70 -6.15 0.76
N ASN A 148 -0.33 -5.72 -0.46
CA ASN A 148 -1.26 -5.27 -1.50
C ASN A 148 -2.18 -6.38 -2.04
N PHE A 149 -1.83 -7.65 -1.82
CA PHE A 149 -2.60 -8.82 -2.25
C PHE A 149 -3.36 -9.51 -1.11
N ARG A 150 -3.49 -8.86 0.05
CA ARG A 150 -4.22 -9.39 1.22
C ARG A 150 -5.74 -9.50 1.00
N ASN A 151 -6.29 -8.73 0.07
CA ASN A 151 -7.72 -8.67 -0.22
C ASN A 151 -8.00 -9.21 -1.62
N ASN A 152 -9.07 -10.02 -1.75
CA ASN A 152 -9.59 -10.45 -3.04
C ASN A 152 -11.11 -10.19 -3.10
N PRO A 153 -11.55 -8.94 -3.30
CA PRO A 153 -12.96 -8.65 -3.46
C PRO A 153 -13.48 -9.32 -4.74
N PRO A 154 -14.55 -10.12 -4.69
CA PRO A 154 -15.11 -10.76 -5.87
C PRO A 154 -15.67 -9.70 -6.84
N VAL A 155 -15.31 -9.78 -8.12
CA VAL A 155 -15.80 -8.88 -9.18
C VAL A 155 -16.38 -9.72 -10.31
N LYS A 156 -17.60 -9.39 -10.77
CA LYS A 156 -18.27 -10.11 -11.86
C LYS A 156 -17.72 -9.68 -13.21
N GLY A 157 -17.38 -10.65 -14.05
CA GLY A 157 -16.96 -10.42 -15.44
C GLY A 157 -15.54 -9.88 -15.60
N ARG A 158 -14.74 -9.80 -14.53
CA ARG A 158 -13.33 -9.39 -14.59
C ARG A 158 -12.50 -10.15 -13.56
N THR A 159 -11.34 -10.65 -13.99
CA THR A 159 -10.36 -11.29 -13.11
C THR A 159 -9.68 -10.26 -12.22
N THR A 160 -9.62 -10.51 -10.92
CA THR A 160 -8.88 -9.64 -9.99
C THR A 160 -7.37 -9.85 -10.12
N ARG A 161 -6.57 -8.91 -9.59
CA ARG A 161 -5.10 -9.08 -9.52
C ARG A 161 -4.71 -10.34 -8.76
N TYR A 162 -5.41 -10.62 -7.67
CA TYR A 162 -5.20 -11.82 -6.85
C TYR A 162 -5.51 -13.09 -7.65
N GLU A 163 -6.66 -13.13 -8.33
CA GLU A 163 -7.07 -14.28 -9.12
C GLU A 163 -6.12 -14.54 -10.28
N ARG A 164 -5.65 -13.49 -10.96
CA ARG A 164 -4.67 -13.64 -12.04
C ARG A 164 -3.34 -14.17 -11.54
N LEU A 165 -2.83 -13.63 -10.43
CA LEU A 165 -1.61 -14.13 -9.81
C LEU A 165 -1.74 -15.61 -9.40
N MET A 166 -2.88 -15.97 -8.79
CA MET A 166 -3.15 -17.35 -8.39
C MET A 166 -3.25 -18.29 -9.59
N ASN A 167 -4.07 -17.95 -10.59
CA ASN A 167 -4.43 -18.87 -11.66
C ASN A 167 -3.40 -18.87 -12.80
N ASP A 168 -2.93 -17.71 -13.24
CA ASP A 168 -2.10 -17.60 -14.45
C ASP A 168 -0.60 -17.77 -14.17
N ILE A 169 -0.17 -17.52 -12.93
CA ILE A 169 1.25 -17.57 -12.54
C ILE A 169 1.53 -18.73 -11.58
N ILE A 170 0.75 -18.87 -10.50
CA ILE A 170 1.05 -19.85 -9.45
C ILE A 170 0.56 -21.25 -9.81
N LYS A 171 -0.69 -21.39 -10.27
CA LYS A 171 -1.29 -22.70 -10.59
C LYS A 171 -1.09 -23.15 -12.03
N SER A 172 -0.63 -22.25 -12.91
CA SER A 172 -0.46 -22.54 -14.33
C SER A 172 0.99 -22.85 -14.65
N GLY A 173 1.21 -23.93 -15.40
CA GLY A 173 2.52 -24.29 -15.95
C GLY A 173 3.44 -24.98 -14.95
N VAL A 174 4.65 -24.46 -14.79
CA VAL A 174 5.67 -25.04 -13.89
C VAL A 174 5.31 -24.78 -12.42
N LYS A 175 5.92 -25.56 -11.52
CA LYS A 175 5.71 -25.35 -10.08
C LYS A 175 6.42 -24.06 -9.63
N THR A 176 5.65 -22.99 -9.57
CA THR A 176 6.10 -21.65 -9.19
C THR A 176 6.30 -21.54 -7.69
N LYS A 177 7.51 -21.16 -7.27
CA LYS A 177 7.85 -20.81 -5.88
C LYS A 177 7.48 -19.37 -5.58
N VAL A 178 7.11 -19.07 -4.34
CA VAL A 178 6.66 -17.72 -3.96
C VAL A 178 7.53 -17.12 -2.85
N LEU A 179 8.18 -15.99 -3.13
CA LEU A 179 8.88 -15.17 -2.14
C LEU A 179 8.11 -13.86 -1.93
N MET A 180 7.62 -13.62 -0.72
CA MET A 180 6.91 -12.39 -0.37
C MET A 180 7.74 -11.50 0.54
N LEU A 181 7.80 -10.21 0.23
CA LEU A 181 8.46 -9.21 1.06
C LEU A 181 7.38 -8.30 1.67
N SER A 182 7.39 -8.19 3.00
CA SER A 182 6.52 -7.26 3.72
C SER A 182 7.20 -6.80 5.00
N ALA A 183 6.97 -5.58 5.45
CA ALA A 183 7.39 -5.16 6.80
C ALA A 183 6.38 -5.58 7.88
N THR A 184 5.15 -5.89 7.48
CA THR A 184 4.00 -6.17 8.35
C THR A 184 3.17 -7.27 7.70
N PRO A 185 3.45 -8.56 7.99
CA PRO A 185 2.67 -9.66 7.43
C PRO A 185 1.22 -9.68 7.96
N VAL A 186 1.00 -9.09 9.14
CA VAL A 186 -0.33 -8.93 9.77
C VAL A 186 -0.49 -7.47 10.17
N ASN A 187 -1.57 -6.82 9.74
CA ASN A 187 -1.83 -5.41 10.01
C ASN A 187 -3.02 -5.24 10.97
N ASN A 188 -4.22 -5.70 10.58
CA ASN A 188 -5.45 -5.43 11.34
C ASN A 188 -6.31 -6.67 11.64
N ARG A 189 -6.23 -7.74 10.82
CA ARG A 189 -6.96 -8.99 11.05
C ARG A 189 -6.05 -10.19 10.86
N MET A 190 -6.26 -11.23 11.66
CA MET A 190 -5.49 -12.48 11.55
C MET A 190 -5.77 -13.20 10.22
N ASN A 191 -6.96 -12.98 9.63
CA ASN A 191 -7.28 -13.45 8.30
C ASN A 191 -6.61 -12.67 7.16
N ASP A 192 -5.95 -11.52 7.42
CA ASP A 192 -5.30 -10.72 6.37
C ASP A 192 -4.16 -11.51 5.68
N ILE A 193 -3.52 -12.45 6.39
CA ILE A 193 -2.47 -13.29 5.84
C ILE A 193 -3.02 -14.49 5.06
N LYS A 194 -4.33 -14.79 5.14
CA LYS A 194 -4.95 -15.99 4.51
C LYS A 194 -4.64 -16.06 3.02
N ASN A 195 -4.82 -14.94 2.33
CA ASN A 195 -4.57 -14.81 0.90
C ASN A 195 -3.08 -14.94 0.54
N GLN A 196 -2.19 -14.49 1.42
CA GLN A 196 -0.75 -14.65 1.24
C GLN A 196 -0.32 -16.11 1.43
N ILE A 197 -0.86 -16.80 2.43
CA ILE A 197 -0.62 -18.23 2.63
C ILE A 197 -1.14 -19.03 1.45
N ALA A 198 -2.32 -18.69 0.93
CA ALA A 198 -2.90 -19.37 -0.22
C ALA A 198 -2.00 -19.32 -1.46
N PHE A 199 -1.18 -18.29 -1.66
CA PHE A 199 -0.20 -18.27 -2.76
C PHE A 199 0.91 -19.30 -2.59
N ILE A 200 1.34 -19.54 -1.35
CA ILE A 200 2.36 -20.56 -1.04
C ILE A 200 1.77 -21.96 -1.16
N THR A 201 0.53 -22.15 -0.71
CA THR A 201 -0.13 -23.45 -0.65
C THR A 201 -1.01 -23.77 -1.84
N GLU A 202 -1.04 -22.91 -2.85
CA GLU A 202 -1.96 -23.00 -4.00
C GLU A 202 -3.45 -23.09 -3.57
N GLY A 203 -3.77 -22.60 -2.38
CA GLY A 203 -5.11 -22.67 -1.79
C GLY A 203 -5.46 -24.02 -1.15
N HIS A 204 -4.53 -24.96 -1.04
CA HIS A 204 -4.73 -26.21 -0.30
C HIS A 204 -4.66 -25.95 1.21
N ASP A 205 -5.73 -26.33 1.93
CA ASP A 205 -5.89 -26.08 3.37
C ASP A 205 -5.02 -27.01 4.24
N ASP A 206 -4.67 -28.18 3.71
CA ASP A 206 -3.90 -29.23 4.37
C ASP A 206 -2.42 -29.26 3.97
N ALA A 207 -1.94 -28.23 3.26
CA ALA A 207 -0.58 -28.16 2.72
C ALA A 207 0.54 -28.27 3.77
N PHE A 208 0.25 -27.98 5.04
CA PHE A 208 1.21 -28.07 6.15
C PHE A 208 0.94 -29.22 7.12
N LYS A 209 0.16 -30.23 6.69
CA LYS A 209 -0.19 -31.40 7.51
C LYS A 209 1.04 -32.15 8.00
N ASP A 210 2.06 -32.30 7.15
CA ASP A 210 3.32 -32.96 7.51
C ASP A 210 4.16 -32.15 8.51
N SER A 211 3.95 -30.84 8.56
CA SER A 211 4.48 -29.97 9.62
C SER A 211 3.57 -29.93 10.84
N GLY A 212 2.58 -30.82 10.94
CA GLY A 212 1.66 -30.94 12.07
C GLY A 212 0.61 -29.82 12.15
N LEU A 213 0.23 -29.22 11.01
CA LEU A 213 -0.88 -28.27 10.90
C LEU A 213 -1.98 -28.87 10.02
N SER A 214 -3.06 -29.34 10.65
CA SER A 214 -4.10 -30.12 9.95
C SER A 214 -4.99 -29.29 9.02
N SER A 215 -5.25 -28.03 9.37
CA SER A 215 -6.09 -27.10 8.59
C SER A 215 -5.64 -25.67 8.85
N ILE A 216 -5.20 -24.99 7.80
CA ILE A 216 -4.78 -23.58 7.83
C ILE A 216 -5.96 -22.69 8.20
N GLU A 217 -7.12 -22.91 7.59
CA GLU A 217 -8.34 -22.15 7.81
C GLU A 217 -8.83 -22.26 9.26
N ASN A 218 -8.80 -23.46 9.83
CA ASN A 218 -9.18 -23.64 11.23
C ASN A 218 -8.21 -22.91 12.17
N THR A 219 -6.90 -22.99 11.92
CA THR A 219 -5.88 -22.27 12.69
C THR A 219 -6.09 -20.75 12.64
N LEU A 220 -6.30 -20.19 11.44
CA LEU A 220 -6.57 -18.76 11.27
C LEU A 220 -7.89 -18.34 11.93
N ARG A 221 -8.95 -19.15 11.81
CA ARG A 221 -10.24 -18.89 12.44
C ARG A 221 -10.14 -18.83 13.97
N LYS A 222 -9.42 -19.78 14.58
CA LYS A 222 -9.15 -19.77 16.03
C LYS A 222 -8.38 -18.52 16.44
N ALA A 223 -7.31 -18.18 15.71
CA ALA A 223 -6.50 -16.99 15.98
C ALA A 223 -7.34 -15.71 15.88
N GLN A 224 -8.22 -15.59 14.87
CA GLN A 224 -9.14 -14.47 14.73
C GLN A 224 -10.13 -14.38 15.90
N ALA A 225 -10.65 -15.51 16.38
CA ALA A 225 -11.54 -15.53 17.55
C ALA A 225 -10.84 -15.07 18.82
N VAL A 226 -9.58 -15.48 19.03
CA VAL A 226 -8.73 -15.01 20.13
C VAL A 226 -8.49 -13.51 20.02
N TYR A 227 -8.12 -13.01 18.85
CA TYR A 227 -7.90 -11.59 18.60
C TYR A 227 -9.14 -10.76 18.88
N ASN A 228 -10.32 -11.21 18.44
CA ASN A 228 -11.59 -10.53 18.73
C ASN A 228 -11.82 -10.44 20.24
N LYS A 229 -11.59 -11.53 21.00
CA LYS A 229 -11.71 -11.50 22.47
C LYS A 229 -10.73 -10.53 23.11
N TRP A 230 -9.48 -10.51 22.65
CA TRP A 230 -8.42 -9.64 23.17
C TRP A 230 -8.74 -8.15 22.96
N ILE A 231 -9.35 -7.76 21.84
CA ILE A 231 -9.77 -6.37 21.57
C ILE A 231 -10.73 -5.85 22.66
N TRP A 232 -11.62 -6.71 23.16
CA TRP A 232 -12.62 -6.36 24.16
C TRP A 232 -12.10 -6.42 25.60
N LEU A 233 -10.81 -6.72 25.80
CA LEU A 233 -10.20 -6.65 27.13
C LEU A 233 -10.08 -5.18 27.60
N PRO A 234 -10.18 -4.93 28.91
CA PRO A 234 -9.88 -3.62 29.50
C PRO A 234 -8.47 -3.14 29.10
N GLU A 235 -8.27 -1.82 28.98
CA GLU A 235 -7.00 -1.24 28.50
C GLU A 235 -5.75 -1.73 29.26
N GLY A 236 -5.87 -2.01 30.56
CA GLY A 236 -4.77 -2.54 31.38
C GLY A 236 -4.42 -4.00 31.09
N ALA A 237 -5.34 -4.81 30.57
CA ALA A 237 -5.14 -6.22 30.23
C ALA A 237 -4.88 -6.45 28.73
N ARG A 238 -5.15 -5.44 27.88
CA ARG A 238 -4.92 -5.48 26.43
C ARG A 238 -3.43 -5.26 26.11
N THR A 239 -2.57 -6.16 26.59
CA THR A 239 -1.12 -6.16 26.36
C THR A 239 -0.72 -7.22 25.33
N THR A 240 0.48 -7.07 24.75
CA THR A 240 1.05 -8.06 23.82
C THR A 240 1.31 -9.40 24.49
N ASP A 241 1.72 -9.40 25.75
CA ASP A 241 2.04 -10.62 26.49
C ASP A 241 0.76 -11.45 26.73
N CYS A 242 -0.31 -10.78 27.16
CA CYS A 242 -1.62 -11.42 27.31
C CYS A 242 -2.13 -11.99 25.96
N PHE A 243 -1.93 -11.26 24.85
CA PHE A 243 -2.30 -11.76 23.54
C PHE A 243 -1.56 -13.06 23.16
N VAL A 244 -0.25 -13.10 23.41
CA VAL A 244 0.59 -14.28 23.14
C VAL A 244 0.17 -15.47 24.00
N GLU A 245 -0.17 -15.24 25.28
CA GLU A 245 -0.66 -16.29 26.18
C GLU A 245 -2.03 -16.86 25.77
N MET A 246 -2.91 -16.03 25.21
CA MET A 246 -4.22 -16.46 24.72
C MET A 246 -4.15 -17.21 23.39
N MET A 247 -3.03 -17.13 22.68
CA MET A 247 -2.88 -17.60 21.31
C MET A 247 -2.52 -19.09 21.24
N ASP A 248 -3.14 -19.81 20.31
CA ASP A 248 -2.86 -21.22 20.06
C ASP A 248 -1.44 -21.38 19.46
N GLY A 249 -0.69 -22.37 19.94
CA GLY A 249 0.65 -22.69 19.46
C GLY A 249 0.69 -23.04 17.96
N ASP A 250 -0.41 -23.57 17.42
CA ASP A 250 -0.54 -23.87 15.98
C ASP A 250 -0.39 -22.61 15.11
N TYR A 251 -0.79 -21.44 15.63
CA TYR A 251 -0.64 -20.19 14.88
C TYR A 251 0.83 -19.75 14.78
N PHE A 252 1.58 -19.84 15.88
CA PHE A 252 3.01 -19.54 15.85
C PHE A 252 3.75 -20.53 14.96
N LYS A 253 3.37 -21.81 15.03
CA LYS A 253 3.92 -22.84 14.15
C LYS A 253 3.65 -22.54 12.67
N LEU A 254 2.44 -22.10 12.34
CA LEU A 254 2.08 -21.68 10.98
C LEU A 254 2.97 -20.53 10.51
N LEU A 255 3.11 -19.48 11.32
CA LEU A 255 3.97 -18.34 10.98
C LEU A 255 5.43 -18.75 10.86
N ASP A 256 5.95 -19.53 11.80
CA ASP A 256 7.34 -20.01 11.80
C ASP A 256 7.63 -20.94 10.63
N THR A 257 6.63 -21.64 10.09
CA THR A 257 6.80 -22.52 8.92
C THR A 257 7.16 -21.70 7.69
N ILE A 258 6.44 -20.61 7.44
CA ILE A 258 6.54 -19.84 6.19
C ILE A 258 7.27 -18.50 6.32
N THR A 259 7.48 -17.97 7.52
CA THR A 259 7.93 -16.59 7.73
C THR A 259 9.34 -16.54 8.30
N ILE A 260 10.11 -15.52 7.90
CA ILE A 260 11.33 -15.08 8.57
C ILE A 260 11.11 -13.64 9.03
N ALA A 261 11.02 -13.43 10.34
CA ALA A 261 10.73 -12.14 10.93
C ALA A 261 11.78 -11.77 11.98
N ARG A 262 12.56 -10.72 11.72
CA ARG A 262 13.52 -10.19 12.70
C ARG A 262 13.27 -8.74 13.01
N SER A 263 13.38 -8.42 14.30
CA SER A 263 13.33 -7.06 14.82
C SER A 263 14.74 -6.48 15.01
N ARG A 264 14.86 -5.16 15.09
CA ARG A 264 16.14 -4.50 15.43
C ARG A 264 16.69 -4.98 16.77
N LYS A 265 15.82 -5.13 17.78
CA LYS A 265 16.17 -5.66 19.10
C LYS A 265 16.67 -7.11 19.03
N HIS A 266 16.07 -7.92 18.15
CA HIS A 266 16.53 -9.29 17.91
C HIS A 266 17.95 -9.28 17.35
N ILE A 267 18.23 -8.41 16.36
CA ILE A 267 19.57 -8.28 15.78
C ILE A 267 20.58 -7.82 16.84
N GLU A 268 20.25 -6.78 17.60
CA GLU A 268 21.10 -6.27 18.70
C GLU A 268 21.42 -7.31 19.77
N LYS A 269 20.53 -8.29 19.98
CA LYS A 269 20.68 -9.32 21.01
C LYS A 269 21.50 -10.53 20.54
N TYR A 270 21.39 -10.91 19.27
CA TYR A 270 21.90 -12.19 18.77
C TYR A 270 23.05 -12.07 17.77
N TYR A 271 23.37 -10.87 17.28
CA TYR A 271 24.42 -10.65 16.29
C TYR A 271 25.46 -9.64 16.78
N ASN A 272 26.66 -9.69 16.18
CA ASN A 272 27.75 -8.80 16.51
C ASN A 272 27.50 -7.37 16.00
N MET A 273 27.24 -6.44 16.93
CA MET A 273 26.96 -5.05 16.61
C MET A 273 28.19 -4.24 16.20
N ASP A 274 29.41 -4.74 16.43
CA ASP A 274 30.64 -4.06 15.98
C ASP A 274 30.80 -4.11 14.46
N GLU A 275 30.27 -5.16 13.82
CA GLU A 275 30.28 -5.32 12.36
C GLU A 275 29.07 -4.64 11.68
N ILE A 276 27.92 -4.62 12.36
CA ILE A 276 26.66 -4.09 11.82
C ILE A 276 26.53 -2.58 12.06
N GLY A 277 27.07 -2.07 13.17
CA GLY A 277 26.85 -0.72 13.65
C GLY A 277 25.54 -0.57 14.43
N ARG A 278 25.43 0.47 15.26
CA ARG A 278 24.28 0.69 16.15
C ARG A 278 23.09 1.31 15.42
N PHE A 279 21.88 0.84 15.74
CA PHE A 279 20.66 1.48 15.27
C PHE A 279 20.46 2.85 15.96
N PRO A 280 19.96 3.87 15.24
CA PRO A 280 19.73 5.19 15.82
C PRO A 280 18.63 5.13 16.89
N LYS A 281 18.83 5.84 18.00
CA LYS A 281 17.81 6.01 19.03
C LYS A 281 16.67 6.85 18.48
N ARG A 282 15.47 6.28 18.42
CA ARG A 282 14.25 7.00 18.06
C ARG A 282 13.81 7.90 19.22
N LEU A 283 13.84 9.22 19.01
CA LEU A 283 13.26 10.18 19.96
C LEU A 283 11.73 10.12 19.92
N THR A 284 11.09 10.53 21.01
CA THR A 284 9.62 10.62 21.07
C THR A 284 9.10 11.71 20.13
N PRO A 285 7.99 11.48 19.42
CA PRO A 285 7.37 12.51 18.59
C PRO A 285 6.93 13.72 19.44
N ILE A 286 7.15 14.93 18.92
CA ILE A 286 6.64 16.17 19.50
C ILE A 286 5.39 16.57 18.71
N ASN A 287 4.22 16.48 19.34
CA ASN A 287 2.96 16.83 18.70
C ASN A 287 2.72 18.35 18.79
N LYS A 288 2.32 18.96 17.68
CA LYS A 288 1.97 20.38 17.57
C LYS A 288 0.53 20.52 17.09
N TYR A 289 -0.20 21.47 17.65
CA TYR A 289 -1.61 21.74 17.32
C TYR A 289 -1.80 23.22 16.95
N PRO A 290 -1.17 23.71 15.86
CA PRO A 290 -1.37 25.09 15.42
C PRO A 290 -2.82 25.31 14.97
N LYS A 291 -3.29 26.56 15.07
CA LYS A 291 -4.57 26.97 14.47
C LYS A 291 -4.48 26.85 12.94
N ILE A 292 -5.62 26.61 12.28
CA ILE A 292 -5.68 26.59 10.81
C ILE A 292 -5.44 27.99 10.25
N ASP A 293 -6.17 28.97 10.80
CA ASP A 293 -6.08 30.38 10.44
C ASP A 293 -5.68 31.19 11.66
N VAL A 294 -4.61 31.97 11.55
CA VAL A 294 -4.13 32.84 12.63
C VAL A 294 -5.13 33.96 12.94
N MET A 295 -5.95 34.37 11.96
CA MET A 295 -6.99 35.37 12.15
C MET A 295 -8.31 34.81 12.71
N GLU A 296 -8.42 33.48 12.86
CA GLU A 296 -9.61 32.77 13.36
C GLU A 296 -10.92 33.04 12.60
N GLU A 297 -10.84 33.46 11.33
CA GLU A 297 -12.04 33.66 10.50
C GLU A 297 -12.53 32.33 9.91
N PHE A 298 -11.60 31.39 9.67
CA PHE A 298 -11.98 30.08 9.16
C PHE A 298 -12.78 29.28 10.19
N PRO A 299 -13.92 28.66 9.79
CA PRO A 299 -14.77 27.93 10.71
C PRO A 299 -14.01 26.81 11.47
N PRO A 300 -14.30 26.60 12.76
CA PRO A 300 -13.69 25.51 13.51
C PRO A 300 -13.88 24.15 12.84
N ILE A 301 -12.90 23.25 12.95
CA ILE A 301 -12.92 21.90 12.36
C ILE A 301 -14.22 21.16 12.68
N GLY A 302 -14.73 21.28 13.91
CA GLY A 302 -16.00 20.66 14.31
C GLY A 302 -17.21 21.13 13.48
N LYS A 303 -17.24 22.41 13.07
CA LYS A 303 -18.29 22.96 12.20
C LYS A 303 -18.11 22.47 10.76
N ILE A 304 -16.88 22.45 10.24
CA ILE A 304 -16.56 21.90 8.91
C ILE A 304 -16.93 20.42 8.82
N ASN A 305 -16.60 19.63 9.83
CA ASN A 305 -16.97 18.21 9.90
C ASN A 305 -18.50 18.02 9.87
N LYS A 306 -19.26 18.85 10.58
CA LYS A 306 -20.74 18.82 10.51
C LYS A 306 -21.26 19.15 9.11
N LEU A 307 -20.65 20.10 8.40
CA LEU A 307 -21.02 20.42 7.02
C LEU A 307 -20.69 19.26 6.06
N ILE A 308 -19.50 18.67 6.16
CA ILE A 308 -19.08 17.53 5.34
C ILE A 308 -19.99 16.31 5.58
N LYS A 309 -20.42 16.08 6.83
CA LYS A 309 -21.38 15.01 7.17
C LYS A 309 -22.76 15.20 6.55
N ARG A 310 -23.15 16.44 6.25
CA ARG A 310 -24.43 16.75 5.59
C ARG A 310 -24.39 16.57 4.08
N LEU A 311 -23.19 16.52 3.48
CA LEU A 311 -23.06 16.28 2.04
C LEU A 311 -23.56 14.88 1.69
N SER A 312 -24.43 14.80 0.69
CA SER A 312 -24.88 13.53 0.12
C SER A 312 -23.74 12.83 -0.62
N LEU A 313 -22.89 13.63 -1.29
CA LEU A 313 -21.88 13.23 -2.26
C LEU A 313 -22.46 12.31 -3.35
N CYS A 314 -23.70 12.56 -3.74
CA CYS A 314 -24.48 11.76 -4.67
C CYS A 314 -23.86 11.63 -6.08
N VAL A 315 -22.92 12.52 -6.42
CA VAL A 315 -22.12 12.44 -7.65
C VAL A 315 -21.28 11.14 -7.74
N TYR A 316 -21.00 10.51 -6.59
CA TYR A 316 -20.28 9.22 -6.49
C TYR A 316 -21.20 8.02 -6.27
N SER A 317 -22.51 8.24 -6.09
CA SER A 317 -23.48 7.17 -5.82
C SER A 317 -24.76 7.30 -6.66
N PRO A 318 -24.66 7.30 -8.00
CA PRO A 318 -25.81 7.49 -8.88
C PRO A 318 -26.85 6.35 -8.78
N LEU A 319 -26.47 5.12 -8.41
CA LEU A 319 -27.43 4.01 -8.33
C LEU A 319 -28.51 4.23 -7.27
N GLY A 320 -28.21 5.04 -6.24
CA GLY A 320 -29.18 5.44 -5.22
C GLY A 320 -30.35 6.26 -5.77
N TYR A 321 -30.23 6.78 -6.99
CA TYR A 321 -31.22 7.63 -7.66
C TYR A 321 -31.93 6.92 -8.82
N LEU A 322 -31.75 5.60 -8.99
CA LEU A 322 -32.50 4.84 -9.98
C LEU A 322 -34.00 4.81 -9.67
N LEU A 323 -34.81 4.96 -10.72
CA LEU A 323 -36.25 4.75 -10.67
C LEU A 323 -36.58 3.33 -10.18
N PRO A 324 -37.63 3.14 -9.36
CA PRO A 324 -37.95 1.84 -8.76
C PRO A 324 -38.01 0.68 -9.77
N GLU A 325 -38.61 0.91 -10.93
CA GLU A 325 -38.75 -0.05 -12.01
C GLU A 325 -37.42 -0.48 -12.66
N LYS A 326 -36.37 0.35 -12.55
CA LYS A 326 -35.05 0.11 -13.16
C LYS A 326 -34.07 -0.59 -12.23
N ARG A 327 -34.32 -0.59 -10.91
CA ARG A 327 -33.40 -1.17 -9.92
C ARG A 327 -33.07 -2.63 -10.20
N MET A 328 -34.07 -3.47 -10.44
CA MET A 328 -33.86 -4.89 -10.73
C MET A 328 -33.02 -5.15 -11.98
N GLU A 329 -33.12 -4.28 -13.00
CA GLU A 329 -32.33 -4.38 -14.23
C GLU A 329 -30.83 -4.13 -13.94
N TYR A 330 -30.54 -3.09 -13.17
CA TYR A 330 -29.19 -2.70 -12.79
C TYR A 330 -28.57 -3.64 -11.74
N GLU A 331 -29.35 -4.12 -10.77
CA GLU A 331 -28.93 -5.14 -9.81
C GLU A 331 -28.49 -6.42 -10.53
N LYS A 332 -29.27 -6.92 -11.50
CA LYS A 332 -28.87 -8.10 -12.31
C LYS A 332 -27.57 -7.86 -13.08
N LYS A 333 -27.37 -6.64 -13.58
CA LYS A 333 -26.21 -6.26 -14.38
C LYS A 333 -24.93 -6.16 -13.54
N TYR A 334 -25.02 -5.54 -12.35
CA TYR A 334 -23.84 -5.14 -11.58
C TYR A 334 -23.63 -5.93 -10.28
N ASP A 335 -24.67 -6.54 -9.69
CA ASP A 335 -24.52 -7.29 -8.44
C ASP A 335 -23.86 -8.66 -8.67
N VAL A 336 -23.08 -9.08 -7.67
CA VAL A 336 -22.26 -10.29 -7.70
C VAL A 336 -22.73 -11.27 -6.64
N ALA A 337 -23.09 -12.49 -7.04
CA ALA A 337 -23.31 -13.57 -6.08
C ALA A 337 -21.95 -14.12 -5.61
N VAL A 338 -21.75 -14.22 -4.29
CA VAL A 338 -20.49 -14.66 -3.69
C VAL A 338 -20.69 -15.97 -2.93
N GLY A 339 -19.98 -17.01 -3.37
CA GLY A 339 -19.87 -18.30 -2.67
C GLY A 339 -21.13 -19.20 -2.71
N ALA A 340 -21.00 -20.40 -2.15
CA ALA A 340 -22.06 -21.41 -2.09
C ALA A 340 -23.26 -21.03 -1.18
N ASN A 341 -23.12 -19.97 -0.36
CA ASN A 341 -24.11 -19.52 0.63
C ASN A 341 -24.98 -18.33 0.17
N GLN A 342 -25.10 -18.07 -1.13
CA GLN A 342 -26.04 -17.08 -1.70
C GLN A 342 -25.92 -15.63 -1.14
N SER A 343 -24.77 -15.20 -0.61
CA SER A 343 -24.60 -13.80 -0.24
C SER A 343 -24.43 -12.94 -1.50
N VAL A 344 -25.26 -11.92 -1.65
CA VAL A 344 -25.21 -10.99 -2.80
C VAL A 344 -24.42 -9.75 -2.39
N PHE A 345 -23.31 -9.52 -3.09
CA PHE A 345 -22.54 -8.29 -2.98
C PHE A 345 -23.16 -7.23 -3.89
N ARG A 346 -23.79 -6.21 -3.29
CA ARG A 346 -24.57 -5.20 -4.00
C ARG A 346 -23.71 -4.01 -4.41
N GLN A 347 -23.87 -3.55 -5.64
CA GLN A 347 -23.11 -2.41 -6.15
C GLN A 347 -23.48 -1.09 -5.44
N ILE A 348 -24.73 -0.95 -5.01
CA ILE A 348 -25.18 0.20 -4.19
C ILE A 348 -24.40 0.32 -2.89
N ASP A 349 -24.15 -0.78 -2.18
CA ASP A 349 -23.41 -0.77 -0.91
C ASP A 349 -21.96 -0.33 -1.13
N ARG A 350 -21.41 -0.67 -2.31
CA ARG A 350 -20.08 -0.27 -2.75
C ARG A 350 -19.98 1.23 -2.99
N GLU A 351 -20.96 1.82 -3.68
CA GLU A 351 -21.05 3.28 -3.88
C GLU A 351 -21.24 4.03 -2.55
N GLN A 352 -22.04 3.50 -1.61
CA GLN A 352 -22.20 4.10 -0.28
C GLN A 352 -20.90 4.06 0.53
N SER A 353 -20.14 2.96 0.40
CA SER A 353 -18.81 2.85 1.01
C SER A 353 -17.85 3.87 0.41
N LEU A 354 -17.89 4.08 -0.92
CA LEU A 354 -17.11 5.12 -1.61
C LEU A 354 -17.45 6.52 -1.09
N VAL A 355 -18.73 6.85 -0.92
CA VAL A 355 -19.16 8.13 -0.32
C VAL A 355 -18.58 8.31 1.08
N GLY A 356 -18.57 7.26 1.91
CA GLY A 356 -17.92 7.27 3.22
C GLY A 356 -16.42 7.60 3.13
N LEU A 357 -15.70 6.96 2.21
CA LEU A 357 -14.28 7.23 1.98
C LEU A 357 -14.02 8.65 1.48
N MET A 358 -14.87 9.18 0.59
CA MET A 358 -14.76 10.56 0.10
C MET A 358 -14.90 11.57 1.24
N ARG A 359 -15.86 11.38 2.16
CA ARG A 359 -16.00 12.25 3.34
C ARG A 359 -14.75 12.22 4.23
N VAL A 360 -14.21 11.03 4.50
CA VAL A 360 -12.97 10.86 5.26
C VAL A 360 -11.79 11.51 4.51
N GLY A 361 -11.75 11.37 3.19
CA GLY A 361 -10.73 11.97 2.32
C GLY A 361 -10.68 13.48 2.41
N ILE A 362 -11.84 14.14 2.34
CA ILE A 362 -11.94 15.60 2.49
C ILE A 362 -11.39 16.04 3.87
N LEU A 363 -11.73 15.31 4.94
CA LEU A 363 -11.23 15.61 6.30
C LEU A 363 -9.71 15.40 6.42
N LYS A 364 -9.19 14.28 5.91
CA LYS A 364 -7.73 14.02 5.89
C LYS A 364 -6.99 15.13 5.12
N ARG A 365 -7.58 15.66 4.04
CA ARG A 365 -7.01 16.77 3.26
C ARG A 365 -6.96 18.06 4.07
N LEU A 366 -8.01 18.37 4.84
CA LEU A 366 -8.04 19.49 5.80
C LEU A 366 -6.97 19.37 6.89
N GLU A 367 -6.81 18.17 7.45
CA GLU A 367 -5.77 17.89 8.44
C GLU A 367 -4.36 18.06 7.87
N SER A 368 -4.17 17.76 6.57
CA SER A 368 -2.87 17.89 5.91
C SER A 368 -2.48 19.34 5.64
N SER A 369 -3.30 20.09 4.91
CA SER A 369 -3.12 21.54 4.71
C SER A 369 -4.40 22.18 4.18
N ILE A 370 -4.59 23.47 4.48
CA ILE A 370 -5.73 24.21 3.95
C ILE A 370 -5.72 24.27 2.42
N ASN A 371 -4.53 24.37 1.81
CA ASN A 371 -4.37 24.36 0.35
C ASN A 371 -4.86 23.04 -0.27
N SER A 372 -4.42 21.90 0.27
CA SER A 372 -4.86 20.58 -0.21
C SER A 372 -6.37 20.39 -0.06
N PHE A 373 -6.95 20.90 1.04
CA PHE A 373 -8.39 20.89 1.25
C PHE A 373 -9.13 21.72 0.22
N ALA A 374 -8.71 22.96 -0.02
CA ALA A 374 -9.31 23.84 -1.01
C ALA A 374 -9.29 23.21 -2.41
N LEU A 375 -8.16 22.62 -2.82
CA LEU A 375 -8.03 21.92 -4.10
C LEU A 375 -8.96 20.70 -4.20
N THR A 376 -9.09 19.90 -3.13
CA THR A 376 -10.03 18.76 -3.13
C THR A 376 -11.48 19.20 -3.21
N VAL A 377 -11.88 20.21 -2.43
CA VAL A 377 -13.24 20.76 -2.46
C VAL A 377 -13.55 21.34 -3.85
N GLU A 378 -12.62 22.10 -4.43
CA GLU A 378 -12.76 22.66 -5.79
C GLU A 378 -12.94 21.58 -6.86
N LYS A 379 -12.16 20.49 -6.81
CA LYS A 379 -12.32 19.35 -7.73
C LYS A 379 -13.72 18.72 -7.61
N ILE A 380 -14.21 18.49 -6.39
CA ILE A 380 -15.56 17.94 -6.16
C ILE A 380 -16.62 18.90 -6.69
N THR A 381 -16.50 20.18 -6.38
CA THR A 381 -17.43 21.22 -6.85
C THR A 381 -17.47 21.28 -8.37
N ASN A 382 -16.33 21.27 -9.05
CA ASN A 382 -16.27 21.28 -10.51
C ASN A 382 -16.90 20.03 -11.11
N LYS A 383 -16.64 18.85 -10.52
CA LYS A 383 -17.30 17.60 -10.92
C LYS A 383 -18.82 17.70 -10.81
N ILE A 384 -19.33 18.26 -9.71
CA ILE A 384 -20.78 18.48 -9.53
C ILE A 384 -21.32 19.45 -10.59
N LYS A 385 -20.62 20.56 -10.86
CA LYS A 385 -20.98 21.54 -11.90
C LYS A 385 -21.06 20.89 -13.28
N ASP A 386 -20.07 20.07 -13.63
CA ASP A 386 -20.05 19.34 -14.90
C ASP A 386 -21.19 18.33 -15.00
N THR A 387 -21.49 17.59 -13.93
CA THR A 387 -22.64 16.66 -13.89
C THR A 387 -23.97 17.40 -14.05
N ILE A 388 -24.17 18.51 -13.35
CA ILE A 388 -25.37 19.35 -13.49
C ILE A 388 -25.49 19.86 -14.94
N LYS A 389 -24.38 20.30 -15.54
CA LYS A 389 -24.35 20.72 -16.95
C LYS A 389 -24.73 19.58 -17.89
N MET A 390 -24.22 18.37 -17.68
CA MET A 390 -24.60 17.19 -18.47
C MET A 390 -26.09 16.85 -18.39
N ILE A 391 -26.69 17.03 -17.20
CA ILE A 391 -28.14 16.86 -16.99
C ILE A 391 -28.92 17.87 -17.84
N TYR A 392 -28.51 19.15 -17.86
CA TYR A 392 -29.16 20.18 -18.68
C TYR A 392 -28.95 19.98 -20.18
N GLU A 393 -27.79 19.49 -20.61
CA GLU A 393 -27.49 19.19 -22.02
C GLU A 393 -28.16 17.91 -22.53
N GLY A 394 -28.83 17.13 -21.66
CA GLY A 394 -29.53 15.90 -22.06
C GLY A 394 -28.59 14.78 -22.52
N ARG A 395 -27.32 14.74 -22.06
CA ARG A 395 -26.39 13.68 -22.45
C ARG A 395 -26.82 12.33 -21.86
N PHE A 396 -27.11 11.36 -22.71
CA PHE A 396 -27.82 10.13 -22.31
C PHE A 396 -27.04 9.15 -21.41
N THR A 397 -25.75 9.33 -21.17
CA THR A 397 -24.96 8.37 -20.38
C THR A 397 -24.02 9.08 -19.41
N TYR A 398 -24.09 8.67 -18.15
CA TYR A 398 -23.15 9.08 -17.11
C TYR A 398 -22.17 7.94 -16.82
N ASP A 399 -20.87 8.27 -16.84
CA ASP A 399 -19.78 7.37 -16.44
C ASP A 399 -19.11 7.94 -15.18
N PRO A 400 -19.31 7.31 -14.00
CA PRO A 400 -18.69 7.74 -12.75
C PRO A 400 -17.16 7.71 -12.82
N GLU A 401 -16.56 6.80 -13.58
CA GLU A 401 -15.13 6.46 -13.56
C GLU A 401 -14.27 7.48 -14.32
N MET A 402 -14.76 8.05 -15.42
CA MET A 402 -13.98 8.96 -16.28
C MET A 402 -13.41 10.18 -15.52
N ASN A 403 -13.95 10.50 -14.35
CA ASN A 403 -13.61 11.69 -13.57
C ASN A 403 -13.16 11.41 -12.11
N ILE A 404 -12.94 10.15 -11.68
CA ILE A 404 -12.49 9.84 -10.30
C ILE A 404 -10.96 9.69 -10.18
N ASN A 405 -10.27 9.39 -11.28
CA ASN A 405 -8.82 9.17 -11.29
C ASN A 405 -7.97 10.40 -10.88
N ASP A 406 -8.57 11.58 -10.72
CA ASP A 406 -7.88 12.83 -10.38
C ASP A 406 -7.73 13.09 -8.87
N MET A 407 -8.25 12.20 -8.03
CA MET A 407 -8.05 12.27 -6.58
C MET A 407 -6.91 11.35 -6.17
N ASP A 408 -5.74 11.93 -5.88
CA ASP A 408 -4.60 11.26 -5.23
C ASP A 408 -4.99 10.84 -3.79
N MET A 409 -5.87 9.86 -3.65
CA MET A 409 -6.15 9.19 -2.39
C MET A 409 -5.20 8.00 -2.31
N ASP A 410 -4.06 8.18 -1.63
CA ASP A 410 -3.06 7.12 -1.39
C ASP A 410 -3.60 6.10 -0.37
N ASP A 411 -4.75 5.49 -0.68
CA ASP A 411 -5.46 4.54 0.16
C ASP A 411 -5.74 3.26 -0.64
N SER A 412 -5.03 2.18 -0.31
CA SER A 412 -5.19 0.88 -0.96
C SER A 412 -6.63 0.34 -0.93
N GLU A 413 -7.43 0.77 0.05
CA GLU A 413 -8.84 0.40 0.15
C GLU A 413 -9.68 1.14 -0.91
N PHE A 414 -9.37 2.41 -1.15
CA PHE A 414 -9.97 3.21 -2.22
C PHE A 414 -9.69 2.61 -3.60
N ASP A 415 -8.44 2.23 -3.89
CA ASP A 415 -8.07 1.59 -5.16
C ASP A 415 -8.86 0.28 -5.40
N ASN A 416 -9.05 -0.54 -4.35
CA ASN A 416 -9.82 -1.78 -4.45
C ASN A 416 -11.33 -1.54 -4.61
N LEU A 417 -11.87 -0.47 -4.01
CA LEU A 417 -13.28 -0.06 -4.18
C LEU A 417 -13.53 0.53 -5.58
N MET A 418 -12.56 1.27 -6.11
CA MET A 418 -12.57 1.80 -7.47
C MET A 418 -12.42 0.70 -8.53
N PHE A 419 -11.66 -0.36 -8.23
CA PHE A 419 -11.42 -1.45 -9.17
C PHE A 419 -12.71 -2.18 -9.58
N GLY A 420 -13.19 -1.92 -10.79
CA GLY A 420 -14.41 -2.54 -11.34
C GLY A 420 -15.70 -1.74 -11.07
N ASN A 421 -15.61 -0.48 -10.65
CA ASN A 421 -16.76 0.42 -10.52
C ASN A 421 -17.14 1.07 -11.88
N ASN A 422 -17.21 0.29 -12.96
CA ASN A 422 -17.60 0.74 -14.30
C ASN A 422 -19.11 0.77 -14.47
N VAL A 423 -19.80 1.42 -13.53
CA VAL A 423 -21.25 1.49 -13.53
C VAL A 423 -21.69 2.59 -14.48
N LYS A 424 -22.08 2.22 -15.70
CA LYS A 424 -22.72 3.16 -16.62
C LYS A 424 -24.20 3.22 -16.32
N VAL A 425 -24.70 4.43 -16.07
CA VAL A 425 -26.12 4.69 -15.81
C VAL A 425 -26.67 5.61 -16.89
N LEU A 426 -27.83 5.23 -17.43
CA LEU A 426 -28.57 6.09 -18.36
C LEU A 426 -29.35 7.12 -17.57
N LEU A 427 -29.26 8.40 -17.95
CA LEU A 427 -29.94 9.47 -17.23
C LEU A 427 -31.47 9.28 -17.19
N GLN A 428 -32.05 8.72 -18.27
CA GLN A 428 -33.49 8.46 -18.35
C GLN A 428 -34.01 7.43 -17.32
N ASP A 429 -33.12 6.59 -16.78
CA ASP A 429 -33.47 5.56 -15.80
C ASP A 429 -33.38 6.09 -14.36
N MET A 430 -33.01 7.37 -14.18
CA MET A 430 -32.78 8.02 -12.90
C MET A 430 -33.88 9.02 -12.56
N ASP A 431 -34.12 9.21 -11.27
CA ASP A 431 -34.81 10.37 -10.71
C ASP A 431 -33.89 11.60 -10.80
N ILE A 432 -33.84 12.18 -12.00
CA ILE A 432 -32.99 13.34 -12.33
C ILE A 432 -33.35 14.55 -11.46
N ILE A 433 -34.63 14.71 -11.10
CA ILE A 433 -35.12 15.85 -10.33
C ILE A 433 -34.49 15.80 -8.94
N LYS A 434 -34.66 14.68 -8.23
CA LYS A 434 -34.08 14.50 -6.90
C LYS A 434 -32.56 14.52 -6.93
N TRP A 435 -31.94 13.87 -7.93
CA TRP A 435 -30.48 13.86 -8.03
C TRP A 435 -29.90 15.26 -8.23
N ARG A 436 -30.54 16.08 -9.09
CA ARG A 436 -30.16 17.48 -9.28
C ARG A 436 -30.30 18.30 -8.00
N GLU A 437 -31.40 18.14 -7.27
CA GLU A 437 -31.61 18.87 -6.00
C GLU A 437 -30.50 18.55 -4.98
N ASP A 438 -30.12 17.29 -4.83
CA ASP A 438 -29.04 16.87 -3.93
C ASP A 438 -27.66 17.36 -4.43
N LEU A 439 -27.40 17.32 -5.74
CA LEU A 439 -26.18 17.88 -6.35
C LEU A 439 -26.07 19.39 -6.10
N GLU A 440 -27.15 20.14 -6.29
CA GLU A 440 -27.19 21.58 -6.02
C GLU A 440 -27.02 21.91 -4.53
N HIS A 441 -27.60 21.08 -3.64
CA HIS A 441 -27.41 21.21 -2.20
C HIS A 441 -25.95 21.02 -1.80
N ASP A 442 -25.31 19.96 -2.29
CA ASP A 442 -23.90 19.69 -2.05
C ASP A 442 -23.01 20.80 -2.60
N MET A 443 -23.29 21.29 -3.82
CA MET A 443 -22.56 22.39 -4.44
C MET A 443 -22.59 23.66 -3.58
N LYS A 444 -23.77 24.04 -3.04
CA LYS A 444 -23.91 25.22 -2.17
C LYS A 444 -23.05 25.12 -0.91
N ILE A 445 -23.01 23.94 -0.27
CA ILE A 445 -22.18 23.70 0.91
C ILE A 445 -20.69 23.75 0.55
N LEU A 446 -20.29 23.09 -0.53
CA LEU A 446 -18.89 23.03 -0.96
C LEU A 446 -18.38 24.41 -1.41
N ASP A 447 -19.17 25.19 -2.15
CA ASP A 447 -18.81 26.55 -2.56
C ASP A 447 -18.60 27.46 -1.34
N MET A 448 -19.48 27.39 -0.32
CA MET A 448 -19.31 28.13 0.93
C MET A 448 -17.99 27.78 1.61
N ILE A 449 -17.70 26.49 1.77
CA ILE A 449 -16.48 26.00 2.40
C ILE A 449 -15.24 26.43 1.60
N LEU A 450 -15.32 26.35 0.27
CA LEU A 450 -14.23 26.68 -0.63
C LEU A 450 -13.86 28.16 -0.55
N VAL A 451 -14.86 29.06 -0.50
CA VAL A 451 -14.64 30.50 -0.34
C VAL A 451 -13.88 30.79 0.95
N GLU A 452 -14.30 30.22 2.08
CA GLU A 452 -13.59 30.41 3.35
C GLU A 452 -12.18 29.82 3.33
N ALA A 453 -12.00 28.65 2.71
CA ALA A 453 -10.68 28.03 2.61
C ALA A 453 -9.71 28.85 1.75
N LYS A 454 -10.17 29.42 0.63
CA LYS A 454 -9.35 30.23 -0.29
C LYS A 454 -8.96 31.60 0.28
N LYS A 455 -9.61 32.08 1.34
CA LYS A 455 -9.20 33.30 2.05
C LYS A 455 -7.90 33.12 2.85
N ILE A 456 -7.56 31.88 3.23
CA ILE A 456 -6.36 31.61 4.03
C ILE A 456 -5.15 31.61 3.10
N THR A 457 -4.44 32.73 3.09
CA THR A 457 -3.15 32.89 2.41
C THR A 457 -2.01 32.26 3.23
N PRO A 458 -0.82 32.03 2.63
CA PRO A 458 0.32 31.43 3.35
C PRO A 458 0.77 32.17 4.62
N ASP A 459 0.55 33.48 4.69
CA ASP A 459 0.82 34.33 5.85
C ASP A 459 -0.25 34.23 6.96
N ARG A 460 -1.41 33.62 6.66
CA ARG A 460 -2.49 33.31 7.61
C ARG A 460 -2.51 31.84 8.04
N ASP A 461 -1.89 30.95 7.27
CA ASP A 461 -1.82 29.51 7.54
C ASP A 461 -0.97 29.22 8.78
N GLY A 462 -1.64 28.97 9.92
CA GLY A 462 -0.96 28.76 11.19
C GLY A 462 -0.10 27.49 11.21
N LYS A 463 -0.44 26.48 10.42
CA LYS A 463 0.35 25.25 10.31
C LYS A 463 1.65 25.48 9.54
N LEU A 464 1.58 26.23 8.44
CA LEU A 464 2.76 26.62 7.68
C LEU A 464 3.70 27.52 8.50
N ILE A 465 3.14 28.47 9.26
CA ILE A 465 3.91 29.37 10.12
C ILE A 465 4.64 28.59 11.22
N GLU A 466 3.95 27.70 11.93
CA GLU A 466 4.55 26.85 12.96
C GLU A 466 5.65 25.96 12.36
N LEU A 467 5.41 25.35 11.19
CA LEU A 467 6.41 24.55 10.50
C LEU A 467 7.65 25.38 10.11
N CYS A 468 7.46 26.61 9.60
CA CYS A 468 8.55 27.53 9.30
C CYS A 468 9.39 27.83 10.56
N SER A 469 8.72 28.03 11.70
CA SER A 469 9.38 28.27 12.99
C SER A 469 10.23 27.07 13.41
N MET A 470 9.65 25.86 13.39
CA MET A 470 10.35 24.62 13.74
C MET A 470 11.55 24.34 12.83
N VAL A 471 11.41 24.59 11.53
CA VAL A 471 12.49 24.45 10.56
C VAL A 471 13.64 25.40 10.89
N ARG A 472 13.35 26.68 11.16
CA ARG A 472 14.36 27.66 11.58
C ARG A 472 15.04 27.27 12.88
N GLU A 473 14.29 26.84 13.88
CA GLU A 473 14.82 26.36 15.16
C GLU A 473 15.77 25.18 14.95
N LYS A 474 15.37 24.18 14.17
CA LYS A 474 16.20 22.99 13.88
C LYS A 474 17.49 23.30 13.11
N ILE A 475 17.49 24.38 12.32
CA ILE A 475 18.65 24.87 11.58
C ILE A 475 19.62 25.58 12.52
N ASN A 476 19.09 26.46 13.37
CA ASN A 476 19.88 27.27 14.31
C ASN A 476 20.38 26.45 15.51
N GLN A 477 19.61 25.45 15.94
CA GLN A 477 19.91 24.54 17.05
C GLN A 477 19.77 23.07 16.60
N PRO A 478 20.80 22.51 15.94
CA PRO A 478 20.74 21.14 15.45
C PRO A 478 20.67 20.09 16.57
N ILE A 479 19.68 19.18 16.49
CA ILE A 479 19.56 18.01 17.39
C ILE A 479 20.84 17.16 17.39
N ASN A 480 21.42 16.94 16.20
CA ASN A 480 22.71 16.28 16.04
C ASN A 480 23.71 17.33 15.57
N LYS A 481 24.93 17.32 16.14
CA LYS A 481 26.00 18.25 15.77
C LYS A 481 26.17 18.29 14.25
N ASP A 482 26.25 19.49 13.69
CA ASP A 482 26.45 19.78 12.26
C ASP A 482 25.37 19.25 11.28
N ASN A 483 24.28 18.66 11.78
CA ASN A 483 23.22 18.14 10.93
C ASN A 483 22.04 19.11 10.81
N ARG A 484 22.03 19.90 9.74
CA ARG A 484 20.91 20.82 9.39
C ARG A 484 19.88 20.19 8.44
N LYS A 485 19.98 18.89 8.16
CA LYS A 485 19.06 18.19 7.23
C LYS A 485 17.70 18.00 7.89
N ILE A 486 16.66 18.21 7.09
CA ILE A 486 15.26 18.06 7.47
C ILE A 486 14.57 17.26 6.38
N ILE A 487 13.75 16.29 6.79
CA ILE A 487 12.87 15.55 5.88
C ILE A 487 11.44 15.80 6.36
N ILE A 488 10.60 16.31 5.47
CA ILE A 488 9.19 16.57 5.75
C ILE A 488 8.37 15.55 4.99
N PHE A 489 7.63 14.73 5.73
CA PHE A 489 6.68 13.78 5.15
C PHE A 489 5.27 14.37 5.18
N THR A 490 4.55 14.19 4.07
CA THR A 490 3.13 14.52 3.98
C THR A 490 2.43 13.44 3.17
N ALA A 491 1.16 13.18 3.49
CA ALA A 491 0.36 12.18 2.81
C ALA A 491 -0.04 12.58 1.37
N PHE A 492 0.04 13.88 1.03
CA PHE A 492 -0.48 14.39 -0.24
C PHE A 492 0.54 15.22 -1.01
N ALA A 493 0.66 14.95 -2.31
CA ALA A 493 1.56 15.67 -3.22
C ALA A 493 1.26 17.18 -3.28
N ASP A 494 -0.02 17.57 -3.23
CA ASP A 494 -0.44 18.98 -3.23
C ASP A 494 0.08 19.74 -2.00
N THR A 495 0.09 19.10 -0.83
CA THR A 495 0.69 19.68 0.38
C THR A 495 2.20 19.80 0.21
N ALA A 496 2.88 18.81 -0.39
CA ALA A 496 4.32 18.86 -0.60
C ALA A 496 4.70 20.02 -1.56
N LYS A 497 3.95 20.20 -2.64
CA LYS A 497 4.11 21.32 -3.60
C LYS A 497 3.92 22.66 -2.90
N TYR A 498 2.83 22.81 -2.14
CA TYR A 498 2.55 24.02 -1.36
C TYR A 498 3.66 24.35 -0.36
N LEU A 499 4.17 23.35 0.36
CA LEU A 499 5.31 23.55 1.28
C LEU A 499 6.57 23.94 0.53
N TYR A 500 6.87 23.30 -0.61
CA TYR A 500 8.04 23.63 -1.42
C TYR A 500 8.00 25.07 -1.93
N GLU A 501 6.85 25.52 -2.45
CA GLU A 501 6.65 26.89 -2.93
C GLU A 501 6.87 27.93 -1.83
N ASN A 502 6.43 27.63 -0.60
CA ASN A 502 6.49 28.58 0.52
C ASN A 502 7.79 28.52 1.36
N LEU A 503 8.55 27.41 1.30
CA LEU A 503 9.77 27.21 2.08
C LEU A 503 11.05 27.37 1.26
N SER A 504 11.06 26.93 0.01
CA SER A 504 12.30 26.76 -0.77
C SER A 504 13.11 28.05 -0.93
N GLY A 505 12.45 29.19 -1.21
CA GLY A 505 13.11 30.49 -1.33
C GLY A 505 13.78 30.93 -0.03
N LYS A 506 13.03 30.91 1.09
CA LYS A 506 13.51 31.28 2.43
C LYS A 506 14.66 30.38 2.91
N LEU A 507 14.62 29.09 2.55
CA LEU A 507 15.69 28.15 2.90
C LEU A 507 16.94 28.37 2.06
N ARG A 508 16.78 28.70 0.77
CA ARG A 508 17.89 29.01 -0.12
C ARG A 508 18.70 30.23 0.36
N GLU A 509 18.04 31.25 0.90
CA GLU A 509 18.69 32.41 1.54
C GLU A 509 19.60 32.01 2.72
N ASN A 510 19.31 30.88 3.37
CA ASN A 510 20.10 30.33 4.47
C ASN A 510 21.08 29.22 4.03
N HIS A 511 21.39 29.15 2.72
CA HIS A 511 22.23 28.10 2.11
C HIS A 511 21.73 26.67 2.35
N ILE A 512 20.41 26.49 2.44
CA ILE A 512 19.77 25.18 2.57
C ILE A 512 19.01 24.89 1.29
N TYR A 513 19.44 23.84 0.59
CA TYR A 513 18.79 23.38 -0.62
C TYR A 513 17.57 22.52 -0.28
N THR A 514 16.51 22.69 -1.06
CA THR A 514 15.24 21.98 -0.89
C THR A 514 14.98 21.14 -2.13
N ALA A 515 14.54 19.90 -1.94
CA ALA A 515 14.04 19.04 -3.00
C ALA A 515 12.58 18.67 -2.72
N LEU A 516 11.75 18.70 -3.76
CA LEU A 516 10.39 18.19 -3.80
C LEU A 516 10.42 16.81 -4.46
N VAL A 517 9.94 15.80 -3.73
CA VAL A 517 9.80 14.44 -4.24
C VAL A 517 8.35 14.02 -4.10
N THR A 518 7.68 13.76 -5.22
CA THR A 518 6.27 13.33 -5.26
C THR A 518 6.11 12.10 -6.15
N GLY A 519 5.12 11.25 -5.85
CA GLY A 519 4.80 10.09 -6.69
C GLY A 519 4.10 10.43 -8.01
N SER A 520 3.62 11.68 -8.14
CA SER A 520 2.95 12.24 -9.31
C SER A 520 3.57 13.61 -9.65
N GLY A 521 3.84 13.86 -10.94
CA GLY A 521 4.46 15.09 -11.45
C GLY A 521 6.00 15.13 -11.37
N ASP A 522 6.59 16.27 -11.74
CA ASP A 522 8.04 16.43 -11.79
C ASP A 522 8.65 16.73 -10.42
N ASN A 523 9.71 15.99 -10.08
CA ASN A 523 10.56 16.31 -8.94
C ASN A 523 11.27 17.65 -9.17
N LYS A 524 11.40 18.46 -8.12
CA LYS A 524 12.08 19.77 -8.19
C LYS A 524 13.22 19.83 -7.20
N SER A 525 14.27 20.59 -7.51
CA SER A 525 15.38 20.82 -6.60
C SER A 525 15.88 22.25 -6.74
N THR A 526 16.24 22.88 -5.62
CA THR A 526 16.97 24.15 -5.64
C THR A 526 18.48 23.96 -5.63
N LEU A 527 18.97 22.71 -5.58
CA LEU A 527 20.39 22.41 -5.68
C LEU A 527 20.85 22.76 -7.11
N PRO A 528 21.89 23.59 -7.29
CA PRO A 528 22.52 23.74 -8.60
C PRO A 528 23.19 22.40 -8.95
N ILE A 529 22.63 21.68 -9.92
CA ILE A 529 23.15 20.40 -10.44
C ILE A 529 24.03 20.67 -11.64
#